data_AF-A0A7K0PYU2-F1
#
_entry.id   AF-A0A7K0PYU2-F1
#
_cell.length_a   1.000
_cell.length_b   1.000
_cell.length_c   1.000
_cell.angle_alpha   90.00
_cell.angle_beta   90.00
_cell.angle_gamma   90.00
#
_symmetry.space_group_name_H-M   'P 1'
#
loop_
_entity.id
_entity.type
_entity.pdbx_description
1 polymer ?
#
loop_
_entity_poly.entity_id
_entity_poly.type
_entity_poly.pdbx_seq_one_letter_code
_entity_poly.pdbx_strand_id
1 'polypeptide(L)'
;MRRGLARWVLLLSILVIGLTLSAAVAVWATETQVQRTQDRRDDLAQVARIESQLLTGYVDEETGLRGYLLTGEDAFLAPYERAALATPQLTADLRTSWAAVGGPAGLVDDLEAAHDVWVEHARSQIALVDAGNPDAASSVTATERGKDYFDAIRDRERAVADWVTTAEDSTADQLSGLQTR
;
A
#
# COMPACT_ATOMS: atom_id res chain seq x y z
N MET A 1 65.21 -28.62 -14.72
CA MET A 1 64.36 -28.61 -13.50
C MET A 1 63.71 -27.25 -13.21
N ARG A 2 64.42 -26.10 -13.21
CA ARG A 2 63.84 -24.77 -12.88
C ARG A 2 62.67 -24.28 -13.79
N ARG A 3 62.67 -24.61 -15.09
CA ARG A 3 61.60 -24.21 -16.03
C ARG A 3 60.26 -24.94 -15.81
N GLY A 4 60.27 -26.12 -15.18
CA GLY A 4 59.04 -26.86 -14.84
C GLY A 4 58.33 -26.27 -13.64
N LEU A 5 59.10 -25.95 -12.58
CA LEU A 5 58.59 -25.28 -11.37
C LEU A 5 57.94 -23.93 -11.68
N ALA A 6 58.57 -23.11 -12.53
CA ALA A 6 58.00 -21.80 -12.91
C ALA A 6 56.63 -21.92 -13.61
N ARG A 7 56.43 -22.94 -14.47
CA ARG A 7 55.14 -23.19 -15.14
C ARG A 7 54.06 -23.63 -14.14
N TRP A 8 54.41 -24.49 -13.18
CA TRP A 8 53.49 -24.92 -12.13
C TRP A 8 53.08 -23.79 -11.19
N VAL A 9 54.02 -22.92 -10.81
CA VAL A 9 53.73 -21.73 -9.99
C VAL A 9 52.78 -20.79 -10.72
N LEU A 10 53.03 -20.50 -12.00
CA LEU A 10 52.14 -19.66 -12.81
C LEU A 10 50.72 -20.24 -12.94
N LEU A 11 50.59 -21.55 -13.17
CA LEU A 11 49.29 -22.22 -13.24
C LEU A 11 48.53 -22.16 -11.91
N LEU A 12 49.23 -22.37 -10.79
CA LEU A 12 48.64 -22.23 -9.44
C LEU A 12 48.21 -20.80 -9.15
N SER A 13 49.01 -19.79 -9.53
CA SER A 13 48.63 -18.38 -9.36
C SER A 13 47.39 -18.02 -10.18
N ILE A 14 47.30 -18.47 -11.44
CA ILE A 14 46.11 -18.25 -12.29
C ILE A 14 44.87 -18.92 -11.67
N LEU A 15 45.02 -20.15 -11.16
CA LEU A 15 43.93 -20.86 -10.50
C LEU A 15 43.44 -20.11 -9.26
N VAL A 16 44.35 -19.66 -8.38
CA VAL A 16 43.99 -18.92 -7.16
C VAL A 16 43.32 -17.59 -7.51
N ILE A 17 43.85 -16.85 -8.50
CA ILE A 17 43.24 -15.60 -8.97
C ILE A 17 41.84 -15.85 -9.56
N GLY A 18 41.67 -16.95 -10.32
CA GLY A 18 40.36 -17.34 -10.83
C GLY A 18 39.36 -17.63 -9.72
N LEU A 19 39.78 -18.35 -8.68
CA LEU A 19 38.94 -18.65 -7.52
C LEU A 19 38.58 -17.38 -6.74
N THR A 20 39.53 -16.48 -6.48
CA THR A 20 39.24 -15.23 -5.77
C THR A 20 38.32 -14.31 -6.56
N LEU A 21 38.52 -14.18 -7.87
CA LEU A 21 37.60 -13.43 -8.74
C LEU A 21 36.20 -14.05 -8.75
N SER A 22 36.10 -15.39 -8.81
CA SER A 22 34.81 -16.07 -8.76
C SER A 22 34.07 -15.83 -7.43
N ALA A 23 34.78 -15.86 -6.30
CA ALA A 23 34.22 -15.58 -4.99
C ALA A 23 33.78 -14.11 -4.86
N ALA A 24 34.57 -13.17 -5.38
CA ALA A 24 34.22 -11.75 -5.41
C ALA A 24 32.94 -11.47 -6.24
N VAL A 25 32.81 -12.12 -7.41
CA VAL A 25 31.60 -12.03 -8.23
C VAL A 25 30.39 -12.63 -7.50
N ALA A 26 30.57 -13.74 -6.79
CA ALA A 26 29.50 -14.36 -6.01
C ALA A 26 29.02 -13.44 -4.86
N VAL A 27 29.95 -12.86 -4.08
CA VAL A 27 29.60 -11.90 -3.01
C VAL A 27 28.87 -10.69 -3.56
N TRP A 28 29.38 -10.09 -4.64
CA TRP A 28 28.75 -8.93 -5.27
C TRP A 28 27.33 -9.25 -5.79
N ALA A 29 27.14 -10.42 -6.40
CA ALA A 29 25.82 -10.87 -6.85
C ALA A 29 24.84 -11.02 -5.67
N THR A 30 25.27 -11.61 -4.55
CA THR A 30 24.45 -11.75 -3.34
C THR A 30 24.09 -10.40 -2.73
N GLU A 31 25.04 -9.47 -2.64
CA GLU A 31 24.82 -8.15 -2.05
C GLU A 31 23.80 -7.32 -2.86
N THR A 32 23.89 -7.36 -4.19
CA THR A 32 22.88 -6.70 -5.05
C THR A 32 21.49 -7.34 -4.93
N GLN A 33 21.39 -8.64 -4.67
CA GLN A 33 20.10 -9.31 -4.43
C GLN A 33 19.51 -8.92 -3.08
N VAL A 34 20.33 -8.87 -2.03
CA VAL A 34 19.91 -8.42 -0.70
C VAL A 34 19.41 -6.98 -0.75
N GLN A 35 20.15 -6.07 -1.40
CA GLN A 35 19.74 -4.65 -1.56
C GLN A 35 18.39 -4.52 -2.25
N ARG A 36 18.21 -5.16 -3.41
CA ARG A 36 16.93 -5.11 -4.14
C ARG A 36 15.75 -5.65 -3.32
N THR A 37 16.00 -6.66 -2.48
CA THR A 37 14.94 -7.24 -1.65
C THR A 37 14.65 -6.37 -0.44
N GLN A 38 15.63 -5.62 0.07
CA GLN A 38 15.42 -4.59 1.10
C GLN A 38 14.63 -3.40 0.54
N ASP A 39 15.05 -2.85 -0.60
CA ASP A 39 14.34 -1.75 -1.28
C ASP A 39 12.87 -2.14 -1.52
N ARG A 40 12.64 -3.38 -1.98
CA ARG A 40 11.30 -3.92 -2.18
C ARG A 40 10.46 -3.97 -0.90
N ARG A 41 11.06 -4.33 0.25
CA ARG A 41 10.34 -4.31 1.53
C ARG A 41 9.98 -2.89 1.94
N ASP A 42 10.89 -1.93 1.75
CA ASP A 42 10.65 -0.54 2.12
C ASP A 42 9.54 0.08 1.25
N ASP A 43 9.50 -0.25 -0.05
CA ASP A 43 8.43 0.16 -0.97
C ASP A 43 7.08 -0.45 -0.56
N LEU A 44 7.03 -1.74 -0.20
CA LEU A 44 5.79 -2.39 0.28
C LEU A 44 5.32 -1.80 1.61
N ALA A 45 6.24 -1.54 2.54
CA ALA A 45 5.93 -0.90 3.80
C ALA A 45 5.41 0.54 3.59
N GLN A 46 5.87 1.24 2.55
CA GLN A 46 5.31 2.53 2.15
C GLN A 46 3.86 2.40 1.68
N VAL A 47 3.56 1.42 0.84
CA VAL A 47 2.19 1.13 0.40
C VAL A 47 1.28 0.84 1.60
N ALA A 48 1.71 -0.02 2.53
CA ALA A 48 0.97 -0.34 3.75
C ALA A 48 0.68 0.91 4.62
N ARG A 49 1.65 1.82 4.74
CA ARG A 49 1.45 3.07 5.48
C ARG A 49 0.40 3.99 4.83
N ILE A 50 0.42 4.10 3.50
CA ILE A 50 -0.54 4.94 2.76
C ILE A 50 -1.94 4.32 2.84
N GLU A 51 -2.06 3.00 2.65
CA GLU A 51 -3.33 2.27 2.82
C GLU A 51 -3.91 2.49 4.22
N SER A 52 -3.11 2.34 5.27
CA SER A 52 -3.58 2.56 6.64
C SER A 52 -4.05 4.01 6.90
N GLN A 53 -3.41 5.00 6.25
CA GLN A 53 -3.84 6.39 6.31
C GLN A 53 -5.14 6.63 5.54
N LEU A 54 -5.32 5.99 4.38
CA LEU A 54 -6.58 6.04 3.62
C LEU A 54 -7.72 5.41 4.41
N LEU A 55 -7.53 4.21 4.96
CA LEU A 55 -8.51 3.55 5.80
C LEU A 55 -8.94 4.44 6.97
N THR A 56 -7.96 5.10 7.63
CA THR A 56 -8.24 6.07 8.70
C THR A 56 -9.07 7.24 8.17
N GLY A 57 -8.70 7.79 7.02
CA GLY A 57 -9.44 8.87 6.36
C GLY A 57 -10.88 8.48 6.06
N TYR A 58 -11.12 7.33 5.42
CA TYR A 58 -12.47 6.85 5.12
C TYR A 58 -13.30 6.64 6.40
N VAL A 59 -12.70 6.11 7.46
CA VAL A 59 -13.38 5.94 8.75
C VAL A 59 -13.72 7.29 9.39
N ASP A 60 -12.81 8.27 9.33
CA ASP A 60 -13.07 9.63 9.80
C ASP A 60 -14.20 10.30 8.99
N GLU A 61 -14.26 10.08 7.68
CA GLU A 61 -15.36 10.52 6.83
C GLU A 61 -16.69 9.88 7.27
N GLU A 62 -16.75 8.56 7.41
CA GLU A 62 -18.00 7.87 7.81
C GLU A 62 -18.47 8.29 9.19
N THR A 63 -17.55 8.31 10.16
CA THR A 63 -17.89 8.62 11.55
C THR A 63 -18.27 10.09 11.71
N GLY A 64 -17.58 11.00 11.03
CA GLY A 64 -17.93 12.43 11.00
C GLY A 64 -19.30 12.68 10.39
N LEU A 65 -19.57 12.08 9.22
CA LEU A 65 -20.89 12.14 8.60
C LEU A 65 -21.98 11.64 9.55
N ARG A 66 -21.81 10.46 10.13
CA ARG A 66 -22.82 9.88 11.03
C ARG A 66 -23.08 10.75 12.26
N GLY A 67 -22.03 11.33 12.85
CA GLY A 67 -22.18 12.28 13.96
C GLY A 67 -23.00 13.51 13.56
N TYR A 68 -22.70 14.08 12.39
CA TYR A 68 -23.42 15.21 11.85
C TYR A 68 -24.89 14.87 11.51
N LEU A 69 -25.16 13.74 10.86
CA LEU A 69 -26.53 13.30 10.54
C LEU A 69 -27.38 13.01 11.79
N LEU A 70 -26.75 12.62 12.90
CA LEU A 70 -27.44 12.34 14.17
C LEU A 70 -27.73 13.60 15.00
N THR A 71 -26.87 14.62 14.91
CA THR A 71 -26.91 15.78 15.82
C THR A 71 -27.29 17.08 15.14
N GLY A 72 -26.99 17.21 13.84
CA GLY A 72 -27.05 18.47 13.09
C GLY A 72 -25.98 19.49 13.51
N GLU A 73 -25.00 19.10 14.34
CA GLU A 73 -23.95 20.01 14.82
C GLU A 73 -22.70 19.91 13.93
N ASP A 74 -22.31 21.03 13.31
CA ASP A 74 -21.16 21.15 12.40
C ASP A 74 -19.84 20.63 12.99
N ALA A 75 -19.69 20.67 14.32
CA ALA A 75 -18.50 20.17 15.01
C ALA A 75 -18.25 18.67 14.74
N PHE A 76 -19.30 17.88 14.49
CA PHE A 76 -19.15 16.48 14.12
C PHE A 76 -18.71 16.27 12.68
N LEU A 77 -18.82 17.27 11.81
CA LEU A 77 -18.38 17.18 10.41
C LEU A 77 -16.87 17.44 10.24
N ALA A 78 -16.20 17.98 11.26
CA ALA A 78 -14.77 18.30 11.21
C ALA A 78 -13.83 17.11 10.86
N PRO A 79 -14.06 15.86 11.32
CA PRO A 79 -13.31 14.70 10.84
C PRO A 79 -13.52 14.43 9.34
N TYR A 80 -14.76 14.53 8.86
CA TYR A 80 -15.10 14.35 7.44
C TYR A 80 -14.40 15.38 6.56
N GLU A 81 -14.46 16.66 6.92
CA GLU A 81 -13.85 17.72 6.13
C GLU A 81 -12.33 17.59 6.04
N ARG A 82 -11.66 17.25 7.17
CA ARG A 82 -10.20 17.04 7.19
C ARG A 82 -9.80 15.84 6.35
N ALA A 83 -10.54 14.74 6.47
CA ALA A 83 -10.26 13.54 5.70
C ALA A 83 -10.48 13.77 4.20
N ALA A 84 -11.59 14.40 3.81
CA ALA A 84 -11.91 14.72 2.41
C ALA A 84 -10.87 15.63 1.72
N LEU A 85 -10.09 16.41 2.48
CA LEU A 85 -8.96 17.18 1.96
C LEU A 85 -7.68 16.34 1.78
N ALA A 86 -7.52 15.27 2.55
CA ALA A 86 -6.33 14.42 2.57
C ALA A 86 -6.44 13.21 1.63
N THR A 87 -7.61 12.58 1.54
CA THR A 87 -7.87 11.35 0.76
C THR A 87 -7.44 11.48 -0.71
N PRO A 88 -7.69 12.58 -1.44
CA PRO A 88 -7.27 12.69 -2.85
C PRO A 88 -5.75 12.58 -3.05
N GLN A 89 -4.95 13.22 -2.18
CA GLN A 89 -3.49 13.13 -2.27
C GLN A 89 -3.01 11.73 -1.89
N LEU A 90 -3.57 11.14 -0.83
CA LEU A 90 -3.23 9.78 -0.41
C LEU A 90 -3.55 8.74 -1.49
N THR A 91 -4.67 8.88 -2.21
CA THR A 91 -5.03 8.00 -3.33
C THR A 91 -4.04 8.15 -4.49
N ALA A 92 -3.58 9.36 -4.79
CA ALA A 92 -2.54 9.59 -5.80
C ALA A 92 -1.19 8.98 -5.41
N ASP A 93 -0.80 9.11 -4.14
CA ASP A 93 0.42 8.53 -3.59
C ASP A 93 0.35 7.00 -3.56
N LEU A 94 -0.82 6.44 -3.21
CA LEU A 94 -1.09 5.01 -3.27
C LEU A 94 -0.95 4.53 -4.70
N ARG A 95 -1.59 5.17 -5.68
CA ARG A 95 -1.50 4.78 -7.10
C ARG A 95 -0.06 4.73 -7.60
N THR A 96 0.73 5.74 -7.24
CA THR A 96 2.16 5.81 -7.63
C THR A 96 2.96 4.67 -6.99
N SER A 97 2.82 4.48 -5.68
CA SER A 97 3.55 3.46 -4.93
C SER A 97 3.11 2.05 -5.33
N TRP A 98 1.81 1.85 -5.56
CA TRP A 98 1.18 0.63 -6.04
C TRP A 98 1.74 0.17 -7.39
N ALA A 99 1.85 1.10 -8.34
CA ALA A 99 2.44 0.82 -9.64
C ALA A 99 3.94 0.47 -9.52
N ALA A 100 4.68 1.19 -8.66
CA ALA A 100 6.10 0.91 -8.40
C ALA A 100 6.30 -0.50 -7.81
N VAL A 101 5.39 -0.94 -6.95
CA VAL A 101 5.42 -2.31 -6.42
C VAL A 101 4.77 -3.35 -7.34
N GLY A 102 4.26 -2.99 -8.52
CA GLY A 102 3.64 -3.95 -9.44
C GLY A 102 2.37 -4.59 -8.88
N GLY A 103 1.59 -3.81 -8.12
CA GLY A 103 0.28 -4.24 -7.64
C GLY A 103 -0.72 -4.50 -8.77
N PRO A 104 -1.76 -5.34 -8.53
CA PRO A 104 -2.82 -5.61 -9.49
C PRO A 104 -3.38 -4.34 -10.13
N ALA A 105 -3.38 -4.30 -11.46
CA ALA A 105 -3.93 -3.18 -12.20
C ALA A 105 -5.44 -3.03 -11.91
N GLY A 106 -5.91 -1.79 -11.84
CA GLY A 106 -7.31 -1.45 -11.61
C GLY A 106 -7.75 -1.45 -10.14
N LEU A 107 -7.02 -2.10 -9.22
CA LEU A 107 -7.49 -2.20 -7.83
C LEU A 107 -7.58 -0.83 -7.13
N VAL A 108 -6.60 0.04 -7.33
CA VAL A 108 -6.60 1.41 -6.77
C VAL A 108 -7.67 2.28 -7.44
N ASP A 109 -7.91 2.07 -8.73
CA ASP A 109 -8.95 2.82 -9.45
C ASP A 109 -10.35 2.36 -9.03
N ASP A 110 -10.54 1.05 -8.78
CA ASP A 110 -11.77 0.50 -8.24
C ASP A 110 -12.05 1.02 -6.82
N LEU A 111 -11.00 1.17 -6.00
CA LEU A 111 -11.06 1.77 -4.66
C LEU A 111 -11.50 3.23 -4.73
N GLU A 112 -10.84 4.04 -5.56
CA GLU A 112 -11.20 5.44 -5.77
C GLU A 112 -12.65 5.58 -6.28
N ALA A 113 -13.05 4.75 -7.24
CA ALA A 113 -14.42 4.76 -7.76
C ALA A 113 -15.47 4.41 -6.70
N ALA A 114 -15.17 3.46 -5.80
CA ALA A 114 -16.06 3.15 -4.66
C ALA A 114 -16.14 4.31 -3.66
N HIS A 115 -15.01 4.98 -3.40
CA HIS A 115 -14.96 6.17 -2.57
C HIS A 115 -15.78 7.32 -3.16
N ASP A 116 -15.64 7.61 -4.45
CA ASP A 116 -16.40 8.65 -5.15
C ASP A 116 -17.92 8.44 -5.06
N VAL A 117 -18.39 7.20 -5.23
CA VAL A 117 -19.80 6.84 -5.10
C VAL A 117 -20.30 7.11 -3.67
N TRP A 118 -19.50 6.75 -2.67
CA TRP A 118 -19.85 7.00 -1.27
C TRP A 118 -19.84 8.50 -0.94
N VAL A 119 -18.85 9.26 -1.42
CA VAL A 119 -18.75 10.72 -1.22
C VAL A 119 -19.96 11.44 -1.82
N GLU A 120 -20.41 11.04 -3.01
CA GLU A 120 -21.62 11.61 -3.62
C GLU A 120 -22.85 11.36 -2.75
N HIS A 121 -22.99 10.15 -2.21
CA HIS A 121 -24.03 9.86 -1.23
C HIS A 121 -23.90 10.73 0.02
N ALA A 122 -22.71 10.80 0.64
CA ALA A 122 -22.46 11.60 1.84
C ALA A 122 -22.84 13.08 1.64
N ARG A 123 -22.41 13.68 0.52
CA ARG A 123 -22.76 15.06 0.16
C ARG A 123 -24.26 15.27 0.03
N SER A 124 -24.97 14.32 -0.57
CA SER A 124 -26.43 14.39 -0.66
C SER A 124 -27.12 14.35 0.71
N GLN A 125 -26.57 13.62 1.68
CA GLN A 125 -27.11 13.56 3.04
C GLN A 125 -26.80 14.83 3.84
N ILE A 126 -25.58 15.37 3.71
CA ILE A 126 -25.20 16.67 4.31
C ILE A 126 -26.14 17.77 3.82
N ALA A 127 -26.36 17.85 2.49
CA ALA A 127 -27.26 18.83 1.89
C ALA A 127 -28.71 18.74 2.39
N LEU A 128 -29.19 17.53 2.74
CA LEU A 128 -30.52 17.35 3.32
C LEU A 128 -30.60 17.91 4.74
N VAL A 129 -29.57 17.71 5.57
CA VAL A 129 -29.50 18.31 6.91
C VAL A 129 -29.42 19.83 6.83
N ASP A 130 -28.55 20.37 5.96
CA ASP A 130 -28.41 21.81 5.71
C ASP A 130 -29.73 22.44 5.24
N ALA A 131 -30.53 21.71 4.47
CA ALA A 131 -31.85 22.14 4.01
C ALA A 131 -32.95 22.01 5.08
N GLY A 132 -32.61 21.61 6.32
CA GLY A 132 -33.55 21.44 7.42
C GLY A 132 -34.38 20.15 7.35
N ASN A 133 -33.90 19.13 6.63
CA ASN A 133 -34.57 17.83 6.46
C ASN A 133 -33.76 16.65 7.03
N PRO A 134 -33.38 16.66 8.33
CA PRO A 134 -32.55 15.61 8.93
C PRO A 134 -33.22 14.23 8.93
N ASP A 135 -34.56 14.15 9.03
CA ASP A 135 -35.29 12.87 8.97
C ASP A 135 -35.15 12.17 7.62
N ALA A 136 -35.04 12.94 6.53
CA ALA A 136 -34.80 12.39 5.20
C ALA A 136 -33.35 11.87 5.07
N ALA A 137 -32.39 12.63 5.59
CA ALA A 137 -30.96 12.29 5.58
C ALA A 137 -30.66 11.02 6.40
N SER A 138 -31.39 10.83 7.49
CA SER A 138 -31.22 9.70 8.41
C SER A 138 -32.29 8.62 8.25
N SER A 139 -32.98 8.58 7.11
CA SER A 139 -33.95 7.52 6.81
C SER A 139 -33.28 6.15 6.78
N VAL A 140 -34.04 5.09 7.10
CA VAL A 140 -33.53 3.70 7.08
C VAL A 140 -32.93 3.37 5.72
N THR A 141 -33.64 3.68 4.64
CA THR A 141 -33.16 3.43 3.27
C THR A 141 -31.88 4.22 2.94
N ALA A 142 -31.76 5.48 3.37
CA ALA A 142 -30.54 6.26 3.15
C ALA A 142 -29.35 5.67 3.91
N THR A 143 -29.58 5.29 5.17
CA THR A 143 -28.56 4.69 6.05
C THR A 143 -28.07 3.34 5.51
N GLU A 144 -28.99 2.47 5.06
CA GLU A 144 -28.65 1.19 4.45
C GLU A 144 -27.81 1.40 3.18
N ARG A 145 -28.20 2.34 2.32
CA ARG A 145 -27.48 2.63 1.08
C ARG A 145 -26.07 3.19 1.35
N GLY A 146 -25.94 4.10 2.31
CA GLY A 146 -24.64 4.63 2.73
C GLY A 146 -23.73 3.54 3.30
N LYS A 147 -24.30 2.59 4.05
CA LYS A 147 -23.58 1.41 4.54
C LYS A 147 -23.10 0.54 3.38
N ASP A 148 -23.96 0.22 2.41
CA ASP A 148 -23.59 -0.62 1.26
C ASP A 148 -22.44 0.01 0.44
N TYR A 149 -22.50 1.33 0.22
CA TYR A 149 -21.42 2.05 -0.45
C TYR A 149 -20.12 2.02 0.34
N PHE A 150 -20.18 2.20 1.67
CA PHE A 150 -18.97 2.17 2.49
C PHE A 150 -18.38 0.76 2.62
N ASP A 151 -19.22 -0.27 2.67
CA ASP A 151 -18.76 -1.66 2.64
C ASP A 151 -18.01 -1.99 1.35
N ALA A 152 -18.41 -1.40 0.21
CA ALA A 152 -17.69 -1.55 -1.05
C ALA A 152 -16.27 -0.95 -1.00
N ILE A 153 -16.06 0.14 -0.23
CA ILE A 153 -14.73 0.69 0.07
C ILE A 153 -13.95 -0.31 0.93
N ARG A 154 -14.55 -0.78 2.04
CA ARG A 154 -13.91 -1.76 2.94
C ARG A 154 -13.48 -3.05 2.24
N ASP A 155 -14.27 -3.51 1.26
CA ASP A 155 -13.94 -4.69 0.47
C ASP A 155 -12.69 -4.49 -0.39
N ARG A 156 -12.53 -3.29 -0.97
CA ARG A 156 -11.38 -2.95 -1.82
C ARG A 156 -10.13 -2.64 -1.00
N GLU A 157 -10.28 -1.94 0.13
CA GLU A 157 -9.21 -1.78 1.13
C GLU A 157 -8.67 -3.14 1.58
N ARG A 158 -9.56 -4.09 1.93
CA ARG A 158 -9.14 -5.46 2.29
C ARG A 158 -8.37 -6.14 1.15
N ALA A 159 -8.81 -5.99 -0.08
CA ALA A 159 -8.09 -6.55 -1.23
C ALA A 159 -6.69 -5.93 -1.42
N VAL A 160 -6.53 -4.63 -1.16
CA VAL A 160 -5.23 -3.96 -1.15
C VAL A 160 -4.36 -4.53 -0.03
N ALA A 161 -4.87 -4.56 1.20
CA ALA A 161 -4.16 -5.07 2.38
C ALA A 161 -3.71 -6.52 2.22
N ASP A 162 -4.61 -7.42 1.78
CA ASP A 162 -4.32 -8.84 1.56
C ASP A 162 -3.19 -9.04 0.53
N TRP A 163 -3.20 -8.23 -0.54
CA TRP A 163 -2.14 -8.28 -1.54
C TRP A 163 -0.81 -7.80 -0.98
N VAL A 164 -0.80 -6.70 -0.21
CA VAL A 164 0.41 -6.15 0.42
C VAL A 164 1.02 -7.18 1.37
N THR A 165 0.21 -7.78 2.27
CA THR A 165 0.67 -8.83 3.19
C THR A 165 1.27 -10.01 2.43
N THR A 166 0.59 -10.49 1.37
CA THR A 166 1.10 -11.59 0.55
C THR A 166 2.43 -11.23 -0.12
N ALA A 167 2.57 -9.99 -0.61
CA ALA A 167 3.79 -9.52 -1.23
C ALA A 167 4.94 -9.40 -0.22
N GLU A 168 4.67 -8.91 0.99
CA GLU A 168 5.63 -8.82 2.10
C GLU A 168 6.12 -10.21 2.51
N ASP A 169 5.22 -11.17 2.70
CA ASP A 169 5.56 -12.56 3.04
C ASP A 169 6.46 -13.20 1.98
N SER A 170 6.13 -13.02 0.69
CA SER A 170 6.97 -13.54 -0.41
C SER A 170 8.37 -12.92 -0.42
N THR A 171 8.47 -11.63 -0.08
CA THR A 171 9.73 -10.89 0.00
C THR A 171 10.52 -11.34 1.25
N ALA A 172 9.82 -11.72 2.32
CA ALA A 172 10.42 -12.25 3.53
C ALA A 172 11.05 -13.63 3.33
N ASP A 173 10.34 -14.52 2.64
CA ASP A 173 10.83 -15.85 2.29
C ASP A 173 12.05 -15.80 1.36
N GLN A 174 12.06 -14.90 0.37
CA GLN A 174 13.20 -14.70 -0.52
C GLN A 174 14.48 -14.30 0.24
N LEU A 175 14.37 -13.34 1.16
CA LEU A 175 15.51 -12.90 1.98
C LEU A 175 16.05 -14.03 2.89
N SER A 176 15.16 -14.80 3.51
CA SER A 176 15.55 -15.92 4.36
C SER A 176 16.28 -17.01 3.57
N GLY A 177 15.86 -17.26 2.33
CA GLY A 177 16.53 -18.18 1.41
C GLY A 177 17.92 -17.72 0.95
N LEU A 178 18.17 -16.40 0.91
CA LEU A 178 19.50 -15.83 0.59
C LEU A 178 20.47 -15.91 1.77
N GLN A 179 19.98 -15.79 3.00
CA GLN A 179 20.82 -15.83 4.22
C GLN A 179 21.23 -17.25 4.64
N THR A 180 20.52 -18.27 4.16
CA THR A 180 20.75 -19.68 4.52
C THR A 180 21.65 -20.43 3.52
N ARG A 181 22.10 -19.78 2.45
CA ARG A 181 23.01 -20.33 1.43
C ARG A 181 24.44 -19.83 1.62
#